data_AF-A0A2P6FBY7-F1
#
_entry.id   AF-A0A2P6FBY7-F1
#
_cell.length_a   1.000
_cell.length_b   1.000
_cell.length_c   1.000
_cell.angle_alpha   90.00
_cell.angle_beta   90.00
_cell.angle_gamma   90.00
#
_symmetry.space_group_name_H-M   'P 1'
#
loop_
_entity.id
_entity.type
_entity.pdbx_description
1 polymer ?
#
loop_
_entity_poly.entity_id
_entity_poly.type
_entity_poly.pdbx_seq_one_letter_code
_entity_poly.pdbx_strand_id
1 'polypeptide(L)'
;MQNNMAILTKIASTVSKGINDYENNGNLKDSNAYPQLNYFYGLVSETKPSVEIPASSSEHSMGLNMIKHGLKSVFDNINRQIKDDYSNYYVNTMPLTFEEDKDKFMLNYINLNKIA
;
A
#
# COMPACT_ATOMS: atom_id res chain seq x y z
N MET A 1 -12.81 -29.68 7.54
CA MET A 1 -12.13 -28.61 8.31
C MET A 1 -10.67 -28.42 7.92
N GLN A 2 -9.83 -29.47 7.88
CA GLN A 2 -8.41 -29.34 7.48
C GLN A 2 -8.19 -28.72 6.08
N ASN A 3 -9.05 -29.04 5.10
CA ASN A 3 -8.91 -28.51 3.72
C ASN A 3 -9.17 -27.00 3.62
N ASN A 4 -10.15 -26.48 4.37
CA ASN A 4 -10.48 -25.04 4.38
C ASN A 4 -9.36 -24.22 5.04
N MET A 5 -8.75 -24.74 6.10
CA MET A 5 -7.64 -24.07 6.77
C MET A 5 -6.40 -24.00 5.86
N ALA A 6 -6.11 -25.06 5.11
CA ALA A 6 -5.02 -25.05 4.14
C ALA A 6 -5.24 -24.03 3.01
N ILE A 7 -6.48 -23.86 2.55
CA ILE A 7 -6.84 -22.83 1.56
C ILE A 7 -6.64 -21.43 2.14
N LEU A 8 -7.17 -21.16 3.34
CA LEU A 8 -7.00 -19.85 3.99
C LEU A 8 -5.53 -19.50 4.21
N THR A 9 -4.69 -20.46 4.63
CA THR A 9 -3.25 -20.25 4.78
C THR A 9 -2.57 -19.91 3.46
N LYS A 10 -2.95 -20.55 2.36
CA LYS A 10 -2.43 -20.23 1.03
C LYS A 10 -2.84 -18.82 0.59
N ILE A 11 -4.10 -18.46 0.78
CA ILE A 11 -4.61 -17.12 0.49
C ILE A 11 -3.80 -16.07 1.27
N ALA A 12 -3.66 -16.26 2.59
CA ALA A 12 -2.87 -15.35 3.44
C ALA A 12 -1.41 -15.25 2.95
N SER A 13 -0.79 -16.38 2.57
CA SER A 13 0.58 -16.37 2.05
C SER A 13 0.70 -15.63 0.71
N THR A 14 -0.26 -15.77 -0.19
CA THR A 14 -0.30 -15.04 -1.46
C THR A 14 -0.41 -13.54 -1.23
N VAL A 15 -1.29 -13.11 -0.31
CA VAL A 15 -1.44 -11.70 0.07
C VAL A 15 -0.13 -11.15 0.64
N SER A 16 0.44 -11.82 1.65
CA SER A 16 1.69 -11.37 2.27
C SER A 16 2.83 -11.29 1.27
N LYS A 17 2.94 -12.27 0.37
CA LYS A 17 3.94 -12.24 -0.69
C LYS A 17 3.75 -11.04 -1.63
N GLY A 18 2.54 -10.83 -2.14
CA GLY A 18 2.28 -9.73 -3.07
C GLY A 18 2.54 -8.34 -2.46
N ILE A 19 2.21 -8.15 -1.18
CA ILE A 19 2.52 -6.91 -0.45
C ILE A 19 4.03 -6.76 -0.26
N ASN A 20 4.73 -7.81 0.19
CA ASN A 20 6.19 -7.78 0.36
C ASN A 20 6.92 -7.52 -0.97
N ASP A 21 6.43 -8.10 -2.08
CA ASP A 21 7.00 -7.89 -3.41
C ASP A 21 6.83 -6.43 -3.84
N TYR A 22 5.67 -5.82 -3.55
CA TYR A 22 5.46 -4.38 -3.76
C TYR A 22 6.33 -3.52 -2.85
N GLU A 23 6.51 -3.88 -1.58
CA GLU A 23 7.40 -3.13 -0.71
C GLU A 23 8.85 -3.20 -1.19
N ASN A 24 9.31 -4.36 -1.66
CA ASN A 24 10.70 -4.58 -2.06
C ASN A 24 11.02 -4.05 -3.45
N ASN A 25 10.12 -4.23 -4.41
CA ASN A 25 10.34 -3.91 -5.82
C ASN A 25 9.45 -2.75 -6.30
N GLY A 26 8.70 -2.14 -5.39
CA GLY A 26 7.76 -1.07 -5.69
C GLY A 26 8.44 0.17 -6.25
N ASN A 27 7.72 0.77 -7.18
CA ASN A 27 8.18 1.88 -7.98
C ASN A 27 8.43 3.16 -7.17
N LEU A 28 7.84 3.35 -5.98
CA LEU A 28 7.89 4.62 -5.22
C LEU A 28 9.22 4.91 -4.49
N LYS A 29 10.26 4.09 -4.70
CA LYS A 29 11.56 4.22 -4.02
C LYS A 29 12.50 5.23 -4.65
N ASP A 30 12.26 5.63 -5.90
CA ASP A 30 13.10 6.63 -6.59
C ASP A 30 12.40 7.98 -6.66
N SER A 31 12.76 8.88 -5.75
CA SER A 31 12.22 10.24 -5.72
C SER A 31 12.42 11.02 -7.01
N ASN A 32 13.46 10.71 -7.79
CA ASN A 32 13.74 11.39 -9.06
C ASN A 32 12.74 11.00 -10.15
N ALA A 33 12.17 9.80 -10.07
CA ALA A 33 11.11 9.35 -10.97
C ALA A 33 9.73 9.94 -10.62
N TYR A 34 9.57 10.51 -9.42
CA TYR A 34 8.29 11.01 -8.90
C TYR A 34 8.39 12.41 -8.29
N PRO A 35 8.55 13.47 -9.11
CA PRO A 35 8.67 14.85 -8.64
C PRO A 35 7.48 15.33 -7.80
N GLN A 36 6.28 14.74 -7.97
CA GLN A 36 5.10 14.96 -7.12
C GLN A 36 5.31 14.61 -5.64
N LEU A 37 6.35 13.83 -5.31
CA LEU A 37 6.69 13.53 -3.91
C LEU A 37 7.50 14.66 -3.24
N ASN A 38 8.07 15.60 -4.00
CA ASN A 38 8.91 16.66 -3.45
C ASN A 38 8.17 17.54 -2.43
N TYR A 39 6.85 17.72 -2.60
CA TYR A 39 6.00 18.48 -1.68
C TYR A 39 5.97 17.87 -0.27
N PHE A 40 6.31 16.58 -0.11
CA PHE A 40 6.33 15.93 1.20
C PHE A 40 7.61 16.21 1.99
N TYR A 41 8.75 16.47 1.35
CA TYR A 41 10.05 16.52 2.04
C TYR A 41 10.19 17.66 3.06
N GLY A 42 9.43 18.74 2.91
CA GLY A 42 9.43 19.86 3.84
C GLY A 42 8.44 19.75 5.00
N LEU A 43 7.57 18.73 5.03
CA LEU A 43 6.45 18.68 5.97
C LEU A 43 6.83 18.16 7.37
N VAL A 44 7.96 17.45 7.44
CA VAL A 44 8.50 16.85 8.66
C VAL A 44 9.96 17.25 8.85
N SER A 45 10.38 17.35 10.09
CA SER A 45 11.73 17.69 10.50
C SER A 45 12.04 17.06 11.85
N GLU A 46 13.26 17.21 12.36
CA GLU A 46 13.59 16.76 13.71
C GLU A 46 12.71 17.42 14.80
N THR A 47 12.30 18.68 14.58
CA THR A 47 11.43 19.42 15.52
C THR A 47 9.94 19.16 15.28
N LYS A 48 9.56 18.63 14.12
CA LYS A 48 8.20 18.19 13.77
C LYS A 48 8.27 16.80 13.13
N PRO A 49 8.44 15.74 13.95
CA PRO A 49 8.84 14.43 13.45
C PRO A 49 7.71 13.64 12.79
N SER A 50 6.46 14.06 12.93
CA SER A 50 5.32 13.36 12.36
C SER A 50 4.23 14.34 11.96
N VAL A 51 3.57 14.07 10.83
CA VAL A 51 2.43 14.83 10.36
C VAL A 51 1.45 13.92 9.64
N GLU A 52 0.18 14.04 10.01
CA GLU A 52 -0.91 13.45 9.24
C GLU A 52 -1.20 14.35 8.03
N ILE A 53 -1.19 13.76 6.84
CA ILE A 53 -1.52 14.45 5.60
C ILE A 53 -2.99 14.15 5.29
N PRO A 54 -3.87 15.16 5.30
CA PRO A 54 -5.28 14.95 4.98
C PRO A 54 -5.42 14.36 3.57
N ALA A 55 -6.18 13.29 3.43
CA ALA A 55 -6.47 12.69 2.12
C ALA A 55 -7.15 13.68 1.14
N SER A 56 -7.82 14.71 1.68
CA SER A 56 -8.44 15.81 0.93
C SER A 56 -7.49 16.96 0.58
N SER A 57 -6.20 16.88 0.93
CA SER A 57 -5.25 17.96 0.67
C SER A 57 -5.05 18.18 -0.83
N SER A 58 -5.46 19.34 -1.33
CA SER A 58 -5.29 19.71 -2.75
C SER A 58 -3.82 19.79 -3.15
N GLU A 59 -2.98 20.34 -2.28
CA GLU A 59 -1.53 20.51 -2.47
C GLU A 59 -0.78 19.18 -2.60
N HIS A 60 -1.24 18.13 -1.90
CA HIS A 60 -0.59 16.83 -1.87
C HIS A 60 -1.32 15.76 -2.71
N SER A 61 -2.48 16.11 -3.27
CA SER A 61 -3.41 15.19 -3.92
C SER A 61 -2.76 14.31 -4.98
N MET A 62 -1.87 14.86 -5.82
CA MET A 62 -1.20 14.11 -6.88
C MET A 62 -0.25 13.04 -6.33
N GLY A 63 0.55 13.38 -5.31
CA GLY A 63 1.45 12.45 -4.64
C GLY A 63 0.68 11.36 -3.86
N LEU A 64 -0.36 11.75 -3.12
CA LEU A 64 -1.21 10.81 -2.39
C LEU A 64 -1.95 9.86 -3.34
N ASN A 65 -2.52 10.37 -4.43
CA ASN A 65 -3.20 9.56 -5.45
C ASN A 65 -2.24 8.56 -6.09
N MET A 66 -0.99 8.95 -6.34
CA MET A 66 -0.01 8.01 -6.87
C MET A 66 0.28 6.86 -5.89
N ILE A 67 0.51 7.17 -4.62
CA ILE A 67 0.75 6.16 -3.57
C ILE A 67 -0.45 5.21 -3.49
N LYS A 68 -1.65 5.79 -3.42
CA LYS A 68 -2.91 5.06 -3.32
C LYS A 68 -3.14 4.16 -4.54
N HIS A 69 -3.01 4.68 -5.75
CA HIS A 69 -3.19 3.90 -6.98
C HIS A 69 -2.15 2.79 -7.13
N GLY A 70 -0.89 3.04 -6.73
CA GLY A 70 0.14 2.01 -6.72
C GLY A 70 -0.24 0.83 -5.83
N LEU A 71 -0.60 1.11 -4.58
CA LEU A 71 -1.05 0.09 -3.64
C LEU A 71 -2.33 -0.61 -4.11
N LYS A 72 -3.32 0.15 -4.58
CA LYS A 72 -4.59 -0.38 -5.08
C LYS A 72 -4.39 -1.30 -6.28
N SER A 73 -3.50 -0.95 -7.20
CA SER A 73 -3.21 -1.80 -8.36
C SER A 73 -2.63 -3.16 -7.94
N VAL A 74 -1.75 -3.18 -6.93
CA VAL A 74 -1.22 -4.42 -6.39
C VAL A 74 -2.32 -5.22 -5.69
N PHE A 75 -3.14 -4.55 -4.88
CA PHE A 75 -4.28 -5.16 -4.22
C PHE A 75 -5.24 -5.81 -5.22
N ASP A 76 -5.64 -5.10 -6.27
CA ASP A 76 -6.56 -5.59 -7.31
C ASP A 76 -5.97 -6.79 -8.08
N ASN A 77 -4.64 -6.82 -8.27
CA ASN A 77 -3.95 -7.95 -8.91
C ASN A 77 -3.95 -9.20 -8.01
N ILE A 78 -3.62 -9.03 -6.72
CA ILE A 78 -3.69 -10.10 -5.72
C ILE A 78 -5.13 -10.66 -5.63
N ASN A 79 -6.11 -9.76 -5.60
CA ASN A 79 -7.53 -10.12 -5.49
C ASN A 79 -8.00 -10.96 -6.69
N ARG A 80 -7.60 -10.57 -7.91
CA ARG A 80 -7.86 -11.35 -9.12
C ARG A 80 -7.18 -12.70 -9.09
N GLN A 81 -5.89 -12.75 -8.75
CA GLN A 81 -5.15 -14.01 -8.67
C GLN A 81 -5.83 -15.01 -7.73
N ILE A 82 -6.19 -14.58 -6.52
CA ILE A 82 -6.88 -15.43 -5.53
C ILE A 82 -8.26 -15.85 -6.05
N LYS A 83 -9.01 -14.95 -6.68
CA LYS A 83 -10.31 -15.28 -7.27
C LYS A 83 -10.17 -16.33 -8.37
N ASP A 84 -9.15 -16.25 -9.21
CA ASP A 84 -8.94 -17.20 -10.29
C ASP A 84 -8.53 -18.58 -9.73
N ASP A 85 -7.61 -18.61 -8.76
CA ASP A 85 -7.12 -19.83 -8.10
C ASP A 85 -8.23 -20.55 -7.28
N TYR A 86 -9.21 -19.80 -6.77
CA TYR A 86 -10.28 -20.28 -5.90
C TYR A 86 -11.67 -19.84 -6.37
N SER A 87 -11.91 -19.84 -7.68
CA SER A 87 -13.12 -19.29 -8.31
C SER A 87 -14.42 -19.90 -7.80
N ASN A 88 -14.39 -21.18 -7.38
CA ASN A 88 -15.53 -21.87 -6.77
C ASN A 88 -15.86 -21.37 -5.36
N TYR A 89 -14.91 -20.77 -4.64
CA TYR A 89 -15.13 -20.12 -3.34
C TYR A 89 -15.57 -18.66 -3.49
N TYR A 90 -15.24 -18.02 -4.61
CA TYR A 90 -15.45 -16.58 -4.85
C TYR A 90 -16.27 -16.33 -6.14
N VAL A 91 -17.42 -16.99 -6.25
CA VAL A 91 -18.26 -16.97 -7.47
C VAL A 91 -18.70 -15.54 -7.83
N ASN A 92 -19.25 -14.82 -6.86
CA ASN A 92 -19.80 -13.47 -7.05
C ASN A 92 -19.18 -12.44 -6.09
N THR A 93 -18.09 -12.80 -5.43
CA THR A 93 -17.41 -11.97 -4.44
C THR A 93 -15.94 -11.84 -4.79
N MET A 94 -15.27 -10.87 -4.18
CA MET A 94 -13.82 -10.80 -4.18
C MET A 94 -13.29 -11.29 -2.82
N PRO A 95 -12.10 -11.90 -2.80
CA PRO A 95 -11.52 -12.42 -1.55
C PRO A 95 -11.19 -11.32 -0.54
N LEU A 96 -10.82 -10.14 -1.01
CA LEU A 96 -10.40 -9.00 -0.19
C LEU A 96 -11.21 -7.74 -0.56
N THR A 97 -11.39 -6.85 0.41
CA THR A 97 -12.03 -5.54 0.23
C THR A 97 -11.03 -4.43 0.55
N PHE A 98 -11.02 -3.37 -0.27
CA PHE A 98 -10.23 -2.16 -0.05
C PHE A 98 -11.17 -1.02 0.39
N GLU A 99 -10.96 -0.47 1.58
CA GLU A 99 -11.79 0.60 2.15
C GLU A 99 -11.13 1.97 1.95
N GLU A 100 -11.36 2.55 0.76
CA GLU A 100 -10.73 3.80 0.32
C GLU A 100 -11.06 5.03 1.19
N ASP A 101 -12.19 5.02 1.87
CA ASP A 101 -12.68 6.09 2.73
C ASP A 101 -11.98 6.14 4.10
N LYS A 102 -11.19 5.11 4.42
CA LYS A 102 -10.44 5.00 5.68
C LYS A 102 -8.93 5.20 5.52
N ASP A 103 -8.48 5.58 4.33
CA ASP A 103 -7.06 5.83 4.05
C ASP A 103 -6.52 6.95 4.95
N LYS A 104 -5.39 6.68 5.60
CA LYS A 104 -4.64 7.66 6.40
C LYS A 104 -3.19 7.70 5.95
N PHE A 105 -2.70 8.91 5.71
CA PHE A 105 -1.32 9.14 5.30
C PHE A 105 -0.57 9.80 6.44
N MET A 106 0.39 9.08 7.01
CA MET A 106 1.28 9.60 8.04
C MET A 106 2.68 9.71 7.47
N LEU A 107 3.23 10.92 7.48
CA LEU A 107 4.63 11.13 7.12
C LEU A 107 5.44 11.27 8.40
N ASN A 108 6.56 10.55 8.44
CA ASN A 108 7.46 10.56 9.59
C ASN A 108 8.87 10.99 9.15
N TYR A 109 9.49 11.84 9.95
CA TYR A 109 10.89 12.22 9.80
C TYR A 109 11.78 11.01 10.10
N ILE A 110 12.78 10.80 9.24
CA ILE A 110 13.79 9.76 9.41
C ILE A 110 15.14 10.46 9.59
N ASN A 111 15.78 10.28 10.75
CA ASN A 111 17.12 10.79 11.01
C ASN A 111 18.17 9.80 10.48
N LEU A 112 18.70 10.06 9.29
CA LEU A 112 19.69 9.18 8.65
C LEU A 112 20.99 9.04 9.45
N ASN A 113 21.37 10.04 10.25
CA ASN A 113 22.58 9.96 11.08
C ASN A 113 22.46 8.90 12.21
N LYS A 114 21.24 8.45 12.50
CA LYS A 114 20.96 7.39 13.49
C LYS A 114 20.78 6.00 12.85
N ILE A 115 20.95 5.89 11.53
CA ILE A 115 20.77 4.65 10.76
C ILE A 115 22.13 4.02 10.39
N ALA A 116 23.24 4.58 10.92
CA ALA A 116 24.58 4.03 10.79
C ALA A 116 24.79 2.76 11.64
#